data_AF-A0A956IYZ4-F1
#
_entry.id   AF-A0A956IYZ4-F1
#
_cell.length_a   1.000
_cell.length_b   1.000
_cell.length_c   1.000
_cell.angle_alpha   90.00
_cell.angle_beta   90.00
_cell.angle_gamma   90.00
#
_symmetry.space_group_name_H-M   'P 1'
#
loop_
_entity.id
_entity.type
_entity.pdbx_description
1 polymer ?
#
loop_
_entity_poly.entity_id
_entity_poly.type
_entity_poly.pdbx_seq_one_letter_code
_entity_poly.pdbx_strand_id
1 'polypeptide(L)'
;MTRFYSMIRTSLSSTTSRLAFRSTKRTRSQAAVMCLLGAAAISSVGCRASVSANANINAGEKEDTQDFDQPLTPVDRSLDESPMEGEYALLGARHDVALTDDAKKQTSACSCLALKVGQPTDPSFMWQGPIPRTDPNSQLVVALSSEGKTCAGEPDDSLGASYWGFKQDGDDIIVIVENARFGRPLTAGAIIPKPLGDGHIYLKPASNSVPYGKASGGEKYCRLM
;
A
#
# COMPACT_ATOMS: atom_id res chain seq x y z
N MET A 1 -15.73 -59.04 13.18
CA MET A 1 -16.25 -58.35 11.98
C MET A 1 -15.81 -56.89 12.07
N THR A 2 -15.01 -56.27 11.22
CA THR A 2 -14.26 -56.68 10.02
C THR A 2 -13.16 -55.61 9.86
N ARG A 3 -11.90 -56.04 9.68
CA ARG A 3 -10.73 -55.19 9.38
C ARG A 3 -10.78 -54.76 7.90
N PHE A 4 -10.51 -53.50 7.58
CA PHE A 4 -10.06 -53.08 6.22
C PHE A 4 -9.14 -51.85 6.36
N TYR A 5 -7.83 -52.02 6.28
CA TYR A 5 -6.94 -52.01 5.10
C TYR A 5 -6.41 -50.60 4.75
N SER A 6 -5.16 -50.40 5.18
CA SER A 6 -4.17 -49.49 4.61
C SER A 6 -4.07 -49.66 3.10
N MET A 7 -4.00 -48.56 2.36
CA MET A 7 -3.39 -48.58 1.03
C MET A 7 -2.57 -47.30 0.80
N ILE A 8 -1.26 -47.52 0.84
CA ILE A 8 -0.18 -46.65 0.39
C ILE A 8 -0.29 -46.49 -1.14
N ARG A 9 -0.20 -45.26 -1.64
CA ARG A 9 0.28 -45.00 -3.01
C ARG A 9 1.28 -43.85 -3.00
N THR A 10 2.54 -44.24 -2.91
CA THR A 10 3.70 -43.56 -3.47
C THR A 10 3.51 -43.37 -4.98
N SER A 11 3.66 -42.14 -5.47
CA SER A 11 3.99 -41.89 -6.88
C SER A 11 5.18 -40.94 -6.92
N LEU A 12 6.36 -41.53 -7.10
CA LEU A 12 7.52 -40.82 -7.61
C LEU A 12 7.31 -40.65 -9.12
N SER A 13 7.35 -39.41 -9.60
CA SER A 13 7.62 -39.12 -11.01
C SER A 13 8.84 -38.22 -11.10
N SER A 14 9.97 -38.90 -11.26
CA SER A 14 11.21 -38.40 -11.83
C SER A 14 10.97 -37.88 -13.24
N THR A 15 11.18 -36.58 -13.46
CA THR A 15 11.34 -36.04 -14.83
C THR A 15 12.63 -35.23 -14.91
N THR A 16 13.68 -35.98 -15.26
CA THR A 16 14.69 -35.64 -16.28
C THR A 16 15.04 -34.17 -16.51
N SER A 17 16.23 -33.83 -16.03
CA SER A 17 17.10 -32.76 -16.50
C SER A 17 17.21 -32.69 -18.03
N ARG A 18 17.06 -31.49 -18.61
CA ARG A 18 17.70 -31.11 -19.87
C ARG A 18 18.44 -29.80 -19.68
N LEU A 19 19.76 -29.92 -19.56
CA LEU A 19 20.73 -28.88 -19.87
C LEU A 19 20.62 -28.54 -21.36
N ALA A 20 20.39 -27.28 -21.69
CA ALA A 20 20.71 -26.73 -23.00
C ALA A 20 21.29 -25.33 -22.82
N PHE A 21 22.61 -25.33 -22.69
CA PHE A 21 23.50 -24.19 -22.78
C PHE A 21 23.37 -23.56 -24.18
N ARG A 22 22.92 -22.30 -24.28
CA ARG A 22 23.16 -21.47 -25.47
C ARG A 22 23.64 -20.09 -25.06
N SER A 23 24.96 -20.01 -24.96
CA SER A 23 25.76 -18.80 -25.06
C SER A 23 25.61 -18.21 -26.46
N THR A 24 25.16 -16.96 -26.56
CA THR A 24 25.36 -16.13 -27.75
C THR A 24 25.99 -14.80 -27.35
N LYS A 25 27.12 -14.55 -28.01
CA LYS A 25 28.08 -13.48 -27.81
C LYS A 25 27.51 -12.10 -28.17
N ARG A 26 28.03 -11.09 -27.45
CA ARG A 26 28.37 -9.73 -27.88
C ARG A 26 28.06 -9.37 -29.34
N THR A 27 27.38 -8.23 -29.52
CA THR A 27 27.83 -7.20 -30.46
C THR A 27 27.64 -5.83 -29.83
N ARG A 28 28.76 -5.09 -29.78
CA ARG A 28 28.82 -3.66 -29.51
C ARG A 28 28.14 -2.93 -30.67
N SER A 29 27.41 -1.86 -30.39
CA SER A 29 27.32 -0.76 -31.35
C SER A 29 27.44 0.55 -30.58
N GLN A 30 28.66 1.09 -30.65
CA GLN A 30 28.93 2.49 -30.36
C GLN A 30 28.40 3.30 -31.55
N ALA A 31 27.58 4.30 -31.27
CA ALA A 31 27.48 5.46 -32.13
C ALA A 31 27.27 6.67 -31.22
N ALA A 32 28.39 7.32 -30.94
CA ALA A 32 28.43 8.67 -30.44
C ALA A 32 27.76 9.60 -31.46
N VAL A 33 26.84 10.43 -31.00
CA VAL A 33 26.55 11.72 -31.65
C VAL A 33 26.54 12.77 -30.57
N MET A 34 27.69 13.44 -30.46
CA MET A 34 27.87 14.78 -29.92
C MET A 34 27.08 15.81 -30.74
N CYS A 35 26.84 16.98 -30.13
CA CYS A 35 26.24 18.23 -30.63
C CYS A 35 24.84 18.43 -30.02
N LEU A 36 24.52 19.49 -29.28
CA LEU A 36 25.07 20.84 -29.27
C LEU A 36 24.94 21.48 -27.88
N LEU A 37 25.89 22.37 -27.62
CA LEU A 37 25.83 23.42 -26.61
C LEU A 37 24.51 24.20 -26.70
N GLY A 38 23.82 24.28 -25.57
CA GLY A 38 22.70 25.19 -25.34
C GLY A 38 22.76 25.69 -23.92
N ALA A 39 23.67 26.62 -23.65
CA ALA A 39 23.69 27.37 -22.40
C ALA A 39 22.48 28.33 -22.40
N ALA A 40 21.42 27.94 -21.71
CA ALA A 40 20.33 28.83 -21.33
C ALA A 40 20.21 28.83 -19.81
N ALA A 41 20.86 29.81 -19.19
CA ALA A 41 20.63 30.19 -17.82
C ALA A 41 19.22 30.77 -17.69
N ILE A 42 18.33 30.11 -16.94
CA ILE A 42 17.05 30.69 -16.52
C ILE A 42 16.92 30.49 -15.01
N SER A 43 17.33 31.57 -14.32
CA SER A 43 16.83 32.10 -13.06
C SER A 43 15.99 31.18 -12.16
N SER A 44 16.61 30.87 -11.02
CA SER A 44 15.97 30.53 -9.76
C SER A 44 14.85 31.50 -9.38
N VAL A 45 13.59 31.09 -9.56
CA VAL A 45 12.47 31.66 -8.81
C VAL A 45 12.31 30.81 -7.56
N GLY A 46 12.95 31.27 -6.49
CA GLY A 46 12.79 30.68 -5.17
C GLY A 46 11.36 30.86 -4.68
N CYS A 47 10.65 29.75 -4.46
CA CYS A 47 9.46 29.77 -3.63
C CYS A 47 9.91 29.93 -2.17
N ARG A 48 9.99 31.18 -1.70
CA ARG A 48 9.93 31.47 -0.27
C ARG A 48 8.52 31.17 0.21
N ALA A 49 8.29 29.96 0.72
CA ALA A 49 7.13 29.70 1.57
C ALA A 49 7.40 30.33 2.95
N SER A 50 7.10 31.62 3.08
CA SER A 50 6.97 32.25 4.40
C SER A 50 5.56 31.94 4.91
N VAL A 51 5.43 30.96 5.80
CA VAL A 51 4.22 30.79 6.60
C VAL A 51 4.25 31.87 7.67
N SER A 52 3.58 32.99 7.41
CA SER A 52 3.21 33.94 8.46
C SER A 52 2.07 33.31 9.26
N ALA A 53 2.42 32.60 10.33
CA ALA A 53 1.47 32.28 11.39
C ALA A 53 1.10 33.58 12.10
N ASN A 54 0.06 34.24 11.61
CA ASN A 54 -0.52 35.40 12.28
C ASN A 54 -1.44 34.89 13.40
N ALA A 55 -0.88 34.63 14.57
CA ALA A 55 -1.66 34.44 15.78
C ALA A 55 -2.14 35.82 16.25
N ASN A 56 -3.33 36.22 15.80
CA ASN A 56 -4.01 37.38 16.34
C ASN A 56 -4.61 36.99 17.70
N ILE A 57 -3.83 37.13 18.77
CA ILE A 57 -4.34 37.12 20.14
C ILE A 57 -4.83 38.54 20.39
N ASN A 58 -6.13 38.75 20.20
CA ASN A 58 -6.79 39.94 20.72
C ASN A 58 -6.72 39.89 22.25
N ALA A 59 -5.65 40.48 22.80
CA ALA A 59 -5.58 40.87 24.19
C ALA A 59 -6.48 42.09 24.40
N GLY A 60 -7.77 41.81 24.56
CA GLY A 60 -8.72 42.74 25.18
C GLY A 60 -8.94 42.28 26.61
N GLU A 61 -8.51 43.11 27.56
CA GLU A 61 -8.79 43.06 29.00
C GLU A 61 -10.09 42.35 29.39
N LYS A 62 -9.95 41.31 30.22
CA LYS A 62 -10.31 41.37 31.64
C LYS A 62 -9.56 40.28 32.39
N GLU A 63 -8.68 40.73 33.26
CA GLU A 63 -8.01 39.97 34.30
C GLU A 63 -9.07 39.34 35.21
N ASP A 64 -9.29 38.04 35.03
CA ASP A 64 -9.97 37.20 36.01
C ASP A 64 -8.89 36.28 36.58
N THR A 65 -8.38 36.65 37.75
CA THR A 65 -7.34 35.93 38.46
C THR A 65 -7.91 34.54 38.81
N GLN A 66 -7.55 33.51 38.05
CA GLN A 66 -7.91 32.14 38.42
C GLN A 66 -7.24 31.81 39.76
N ASP A 67 -8.06 31.71 40.79
CA ASP A 67 -7.70 31.26 42.12
C ASP A 67 -7.33 29.76 42.06
N PHE A 68 -6.02 29.49 42.12
CA PHE A 68 -5.46 28.14 42.02
C PHE A 68 -5.53 27.34 43.34
N ASP A 69 -6.08 27.92 44.41
CA ASP A 69 -6.20 27.25 45.72
C ASP A 69 -7.55 26.53 45.93
N GLN A 70 -8.42 26.48 44.91
CA GLN A 70 -9.70 25.80 45.03
C GLN A 70 -9.52 24.26 44.95
N PRO A 71 -9.90 23.49 45.99
CA PRO A 71 -9.87 22.04 45.93
C PRO A 71 -10.77 21.55 44.79
N LEU A 72 -10.21 20.72 43.91
CA LEU A 72 -10.95 20.09 42.81
C LEU A 72 -12.14 19.32 43.39
N THR A 73 -13.34 19.89 43.29
CA THR A 73 -14.56 19.15 43.58
C THR A 73 -14.68 18.04 42.53
N PRO A 74 -15.05 16.81 42.92
CA PRO A 74 -15.31 15.75 41.95
C PRO A 74 -16.50 16.20 41.10
N VAL A 75 -16.23 16.66 39.88
CA VAL A 75 -17.27 16.88 38.90
C VAL A 75 -17.75 15.49 38.53
N ASP A 76 -18.90 15.10 39.08
CA ASP A 76 -19.64 13.90 38.72
C ASP A 76 -20.17 14.09 37.30
N ARG A 77 -19.26 13.93 36.32
CA ARG A 77 -19.61 13.84 34.92
C ARG A 77 -20.11 12.42 34.71
N SER A 78 -21.40 12.24 34.99
CA SER A 78 -22.20 11.24 34.32
C SER A 78 -22.20 11.57 32.83
N LEU A 79 -21.10 11.21 32.14
CA LEU A 79 -21.03 11.22 30.69
C LEU A 79 -21.98 10.12 30.24
N ASP A 80 -23.16 10.55 29.83
CA ASP A 80 -24.04 9.80 28.96
C ASP A 80 -23.19 9.39 27.74
N GLU A 81 -22.59 8.20 27.78
CA GLU A 81 -21.90 7.57 26.65
C GLU A 81 -22.95 7.21 25.60
N SER A 82 -23.58 8.22 25.01
CA SER A 82 -24.06 8.07 23.64
C SER A 82 -22.85 7.60 22.83
N PRO A 83 -22.95 6.48 22.08
CA PRO A 83 -21.85 6.00 21.28
C PRO A 83 -21.51 7.13 20.32
N MET A 84 -20.41 7.85 20.60
CA MET A 84 -19.87 8.82 19.67
C MET A 84 -19.76 8.09 18.36
N GLU A 85 -20.48 8.55 17.34
CA GLU A 85 -20.29 8.09 15.99
C GLU A 85 -18.83 8.39 15.64
N GLY A 86 -17.96 7.41 15.89
CA GLY A 86 -16.52 7.58 15.76
C GLY A 86 -16.17 8.03 14.35
N GLU A 87 -15.23 8.95 14.24
CA GLU A 87 -14.79 9.47 12.96
C GLU A 87 -14.33 8.34 12.04
N TYR A 88 -14.68 8.44 10.75
CA TYR A 88 -14.19 7.50 9.75
C TYR A 88 -12.67 7.65 9.61
N ALA A 89 -11.98 6.53 9.41
CA ALA A 89 -10.54 6.55 9.28
C ALA A 89 -10.10 7.33 8.03
N LEU A 90 -8.96 8.01 8.13
CA LEU A 90 -8.39 8.76 7.03
C LEU A 90 -7.92 7.84 5.91
N LEU A 91 -8.04 8.33 4.66
CA LEU A 91 -7.46 7.68 3.49
C LEU A 91 -5.94 7.70 3.58
N GLY A 92 -5.29 6.62 3.14
CA GLY A 92 -3.83 6.55 3.06
C GLY A 92 -3.25 5.23 3.56
N ALA A 93 -1.93 5.22 3.66
CA ALA A 93 -1.15 4.05 4.04
C ALA A 93 -1.45 3.61 5.48
N ARG A 94 -1.48 2.30 5.69
CA ARG A 94 -1.68 1.64 6.98
C ARG A 94 -0.54 0.65 7.22
N HIS A 95 0.07 0.75 8.39
CA HIS A 95 1.16 -0.14 8.84
C HIS A 95 0.63 -1.28 9.72
N ASP A 96 -0.61 -1.14 10.19
CA ASP A 96 -1.29 -2.02 11.11
C ASP A 96 -2.26 -2.98 10.42
N VAL A 97 -2.20 -3.11 9.09
CA VAL A 97 -2.99 -4.09 8.33
C VAL A 97 -2.08 -4.96 7.48
N ALA A 98 -2.34 -6.25 7.49
CA ALA A 98 -1.66 -7.24 6.66
C ALA A 98 -2.67 -8.26 6.12
N LEU A 99 -2.25 -9.06 5.15
CA LEU A 99 -3.00 -10.24 4.70
C LEU A 99 -2.81 -11.40 5.67
N THR A 100 -3.85 -12.19 5.90
CA THR A 100 -3.75 -13.49 6.56
C THR A 100 -2.93 -14.47 5.69
N ASP A 101 -2.35 -15.51 6.29
CA ASP A 101 -1.52 -16.46 5.54
C ASP A 101 -2.29 -17.19 4.44
N ASP A 102 -3.57 -17.46 4.65
CA ASP A 102 -4.42 -18.05 3.63
C ASP A 102 -4.71 -17.08 2.48
N ALA A 103 -4.90 -15.78 2.78
CA ALA A 103 -5.02 -14.76 1.76
C ALA A 103 -3.70 -14.54 0.98
N LYS A 104 -2.53 -14.66 1.63
CA LYS A 104 -1.22 -14.59 0.94
C LYS A 104 -1.01 -15.74 -0.06
N LYS A 105 -1.54 -16.93 0.23
CA LYS A 105 -1.45 -18.09 -0.67
C LYS A 105 -2.31 -17.91 -1.91
N GLN A 106 -3.42 -17.17 -1.82
CA GLN A 106 -4.26 -16.87 -2.96
C GLN A 106 -3.47 -16.07 -4.00
N THR A 107 -3.48 -16.55 -5.24
CA THR A 107 -2.72 -15.92 -6.32
C THR A 107 -3.57 -14.82 -6.92
N SER A 108 -3.11 -13.58 -6.82
CA SER A 108 -3.72 -12.49 -7.58
C SER A 108 -3.30 -12.58 -9.06
N ALA A 109 -4.06 -11.96 -9.96
CA ALA A 109 -3.69 -11.83 -11.36
C ALA A 109 -2.43 -10.94 -11.56
N CYS A 110 -1.97 -10.26 -10.51
CA CYS A 110 -0.87 -9.32 -10.55
C CYS A 110 0.46 -10.01 -10.25
N SER A 111 1.47 -9.67 -11.03
CA SER A 111 2.79 -10.28 -10.93
C SER A 111 3.36 -10.15 -9.52
N CYS A 112 3.73 -11.30 -8.95
CA CYS A 112 4.42 -11.45 -7.67
C CYS A 112 3.74 -10.81 -6.45
N LEU A 113 2.43 -10.66 -6.48
CA LEU A 113 1.70 -10.11 -5.34
C LEU A 113 0.50 -10.97 -4.99
N ALA A 114 0.31 -11.18 -3.69
CA ALA A 114 -1.00 -11.42 -3.12
C ALA A 114 -1.62 -10.07 -2.80
N LEU A 115 -2.91 -9.91 -3.11
CA LEU A 115 -3.63 -8.68 -2.85
C LEU A 115 -5.10 -8.98 -2.56
N LYS A 116 -5.67 -8.23 -1.62
CA LYS A 116 -7.10 -8.22 -1.35
C LYS A 116 -7.61 -6.79 -1.24
N VAL A 117 -8.80 -6.56 -1.79
CA VAL A 117 -9.60 -5.36 -1.54
C VAL A 117 -10.91 -5.76 -0.87
N GLY A 118 -11.33 -5.02 0.15
CA GLY A 118 -12.56 -5.31 0.88
C GLY A 118 -12.89 -4.28 1.95
N GLN A 119 -13.83 -4.64 2.83
CA GLN A 119 -14.14 -3.86 4.03
C GLN A 119 -13.16 -4.20 5.17
N PRO A 120 -12.98 -3.34 6.19
CA PRO A 120 -12.03 -3.58 7.28
C PRO A 120 -12.24 -4.90 8.02
N THR A 121 -13.47 -5.41 8.03
CA THR A 121 -13.87 -6.67 8.66
C THR A 121 -13.75 -7.90 7.76
N ASP A 122 -13.20 -7.77 6.54
CA ASP A 122 -12.96 -8.92 5.66
C ASP A 122 -11.96 -9.89 6.33
N PRO A 123 -12.26 -11.21 6.39
CA PRO A 123 -11.43 -12.18 7.08
C PRO A 123 -10.04 -12.39 6.45
N SER A 124 -9.81 -11.83 5.26
CA SER A 124 -8.50 -11.81 4.61
C SER A 124 -7.54 -10.81 5.25
N PHE A 125 -8.04 -9.88 6.07
CA PHE A 125 -7.26 -8.85 6.75
C PHE A 125 -6.93 -9.24 8.20
N MET A 126 -5.70 -8.95 8.60
CA MET A 126 -5.21 -9.08 9.96
C MET A 126 -4.74 -7.69 10.44
N TRP A 127 -5.36 -7.20 11.52
CA TRP A 127 -5.06 -5.89 12.09
C TRP A 127 -4.16 -5.99 13.32
N GLN A 128 -3.12 -5.15 13.38
CA GLN A 128 -2.25 -4.95 14.54
C GLN A 128 -2.80 -3.80 15.39
N GLY A 129 -4.02 -3.98 15.90
CA GLY A 129 -4.73 -2.96 16.67
C GLY A 129 -6.23 -3.00 16.42
N PRO A 130 -6.96 -1.96 16.89
CA PRO A 130 -8.38 -1.82 16.62
C PRO A 130 -8.65 -1.72 15.11
N ILE A 131 -9.67 -2.44 14.65
CA ILE A 131 -10.13 -2.36 13.26
C ILE A 131 -10.68 -0.94 13.02
N PRO A 132 -10.18 -0.19 12.02
CA PRO A 132 -10.66 1.17 11.77
C PRO A 132 -12.09 1.18 11.26
N ARG A 133 -12.82 2.24 11.61
CA ARG A 133 -14.16 2.46 11.06
C ARG A 133 -14.06 2.97 9.62
N THR A 134 -14.52 2.11 8.72
CA THR A 134 -14.90 2.31 7.32
C THR A 134 -16.10 3.19 7.04
N ASP A 135 -16.09 4.19 6.14
CA ASP A 135 -17.34 4.53 5.44
C ASP A 135 -17.59 3.48 4.33
N PRO A 136 -18.62 2.62 4.44
CA PRO A 136 -18.86 1.54 3.49
C PRO A 136 -19.21 2.04 2.08
N ASN A 137 -19.63 3.30 1.93
CA ASN A 137 -20.01 3.87 0.64
C ASN A 137 -18.86 4.53 -0.10
N SER A 138 -17.84 5.02 0.62
CA SER A 138 -16.77 5.82 0.04
C SER A 138 -15.37 5.25 0.25
N GLN A 139 -15.20 4.25 1.13
CA GLN A 139 -13.88 3.74 1.52
C GLN A 139 -13.78 2.23 1.40
N LEU A 140 -12.59 1.77 1.02
CA LEU A 140 -12.20 0.38 0.95
C LEU A 140 -10.81 0.20 1.58
N VAL A 141 -10.53 -1.01 2.05
CA VAL A 141 -9.19 -1.42 2.51
C VAL A 141 -8.54 -2.24 1.41
N VAL A 142 -7.28 -1.94 1.12
CA VAL A 142 -6.40 -2.78 0.32
C VAL A 142 -5.25 -3.28 1.19
N ALA A 143 -4.93 -4.57 1.08
CA ALA A 143 -3.72 -5.13 1.67
C ALA A 143 -2.98 -5.97 0.62
N LEU A 144 -1.65 -5.90 0.64
CA LEU A 144 -0.74 -6.53 -0.29
C LEU A 144 0.37 -7.29 0.43
N SER A 145 0.89 -8.33 -0.21
CA SER A 145 2.09 -9.02 0.24
C SER A 145 2.83 -9.63 -0.95
N SER A 146 4.15 -9.50 -0.96
CA SER A 146 5.07 -10.22 -1.85
C SER A 146 5.67 -11.46 -1.18
N GLU A 147 5.31 -11.74 0.07
CA GLU A 147 5.87 -12.85 0.84
C GLU A 147 5.59 -14.20 0.16
N GLY A 148 6.63 -15.03 0.03
CA GLY A 148 6.53 -16.35 -0.59
C GLY A 148 6.33 -16.32 -2.12
N LYS A 149 6.47 -15.16 -2.78
CA LYS A 149 6.42 -15.02 -4.24
C LYS A 149 7.82 -14.65 -4.75
N THR A 150 8.39 -15.47 -5.63
CA THR A 150 9.65 -15.11 -6.31
C THR A 150 9.36 -14.16 -7.47
N CYS A 151 10.08 -13.04 -7.53
CA CYS A 151 9.81 -12.01 -8.51
C CYS A 151 10.99 -11.73 -9.45
N ALA A 152 10.75 -11.83 -10.76
CA ALA A 152 11.79 -11.57 -11.75
C ALA A 152 12.19 -10.09 -11.76
N GLY A 153 13.47 -9.81 -11.52
CA GLY A 153 14.00 -8.44 -11.41
C GLY A 153 13.87 -7.82 -10.03
N GLU A 154 13.52 -8.62 -9.01
CA GLU A 154 13.66 -8.23 -7.61
C GLU A 154 15.13 -8.04 -7.22
N PRO A 155 15.50 -6.93 -6.56
CA PRO A 155 16.84 -6.77 -5.99
C PRO A 155 17.15 -7.83 -4.93
N ASP A 156 18.40 -8.27 -4.83
CA ASP A 156 18.82 -9.28 -3.84
C ASP A 156 18.56 -8.85 -2.38
N ASP A 157 18.54 -7.54 -2.12
CA ASP A 157 18.27 -6.92 -0.82
C ASP A 157 16.83 -6.38 -0.71
N SER A 158 15.92 -6.85 -1.56
CA SER A 158 14.53 -6.39 -1.54
C SER A 158 13.85 -6.76 -0.23
N LEU A 159 13.16 -5.78 0.36
CA LEU A 159 12.25 -5.99 1.48
C LEU A 159 10.82 -6.31 0.99
N GLY A 160 10.65 -6.59 -0.31
CA GLY A 160 9.36 -6.84 -0.93
C GLY A 160 8.68 -5.59 -1.46
N ALA A 161 7.36 -5.69 -1.59
CA ALA A 161 6.48 -4.63 -2.07
C ALA A 161 5.92 -3.78 -0.93
N SER A 162 5.82 -2.46 -1.16
CA SER A 162 5.20 -1.51 -0.24
C SER A 162 4.15 -0.68 -0.96
N TYR A 163 3.03 -0.38 -0.29
CA TYR A 163 2.06 0.59 -0.79
C TYR A 163 2.70 1.99 -0.86
N TRP A 164 2.63 2.62 -2.03
CA TRP A 164 3.14 3.98 -2.23
C TRP A 164 2.03 5.02 -2.14
N GLY A 165 0.87 4.74 -2.74
CA GLY A 165 -0.22 5.71 -2.86
C GLY A 165 -1.35 5.18 -3.76
N PHE A 166 -2.38 6.00 -3.95
CA PHE A 166 -3.39 5.81 -4.98
C PHE A 166 -3.52 7.08 -5.82
N LYS A 167 -4.09 6.95 -7.01
CA LYS A 167 -4.62 8.09 -7.78
C LYS A 167 -5.99 7.71 -8.35
N GLN A 168 -6.86 8.71 -8.49
CA GLN A 168 -8.10 8.56 -9.23
C GLN A 168 -7.87 8.92 -10.71
N ASP A 169 -8.42 8.13 -11.63
CA ASP A 169 -8.31 8.32 -13.07
C ASP A 169 -9.71 8.13 -13.69
N GLY A 170 -10.45 9.23 -13.83
CA GLY A 170 -11.89 9.17 -14.09
C GLY A 170 -12.63 8.51 -12.93
N ASP A 171 -13.33 7.42 -13.22
CA ASP A 171 -14.09 6.63 -12.26
C ASP A 171 -13.24 5.56 -11.56
N ASP A 172 -12.04 5.31 -12.06
CA ASP A 172 -11.15 4.24 -11.59
C ASP A 172 -10.23 4.70 -10.46
N ILE A 173 -9.87 3.75 -9.59
CA ILE A 173 -8.84 3.92 -8.55
C ILE A 173 -7.61 3.09 -8.91
N ILE A 174 -6.46 3.76 -9.02
CA ILE A 174 -5.18 3.12 -9.35
C ILE A 174 -4.30 3.12 -8.10
N VAL A 175 -4.14 1.94 -7.51
CA VAL A 175 -3.21 1.66 -6.41
C VAL A 175 -1.78 1.55 -6.97
N ILE A 176 -0.83 2.17 -6.29
CA ILE A 176 0.56 2.28 -6.72
C ILE A 176 1.45 1.57 -5.70
N VAL A 177 2.31 0.70 -6.20
CA VAL A 177 3.23 -0.11 -5.40
C VAL A 177 4.67 0.27 -5.69
N GLU A 178 5.50 0.34 -4.66
CA GLU A 178 6.95 0.54 -4.79
C GLU A 178 7.74 -0.62 -4.19
N ASN A 179 9.05 -0.63 -4.43
CA ASN A 179 9.98 -1.46 -3.65
C ASN A 179 10.03 -0.93 -2.23
N ALA A 180 9.82 -1.80 -1.26
CA ALA A 180 10.11 -1.49 0.13
C ALA A 180 11.61 -1.17 0.29
N ARG A 181 11.91 -0.19 1.15
CA ARG A 181 13.27 0.33 1.33
C ARG A 181 13.66 0.27 2.80
N PHE A 182 14.92 -0.05 3.06
CA PHE A 182 15.48 0.03 4.39
C PHE A 182 15.31 1.45 4.98
N GLY A 183 14.98 1.54 6.26
CA GLY A 183 14.75 2.80 6.97
C GLY A 183 13.39 3.46 6.72
N ARG A 184 12.50 2.85 5.92
CA ARG A 184 11.10 3.28 5.77
C ARG A 184 10.16 2.22 6.33
N PRO A 185 9.07 2.61 7.02
CA PRO A 185 8.03 1.66 7.42
C PRO A 185 7.48 0.92 6.21
N LEU A 186 7.41 -0.41 6.29
CA LEU A 186 6.71 -1.23 5.30
C LEU A 186 5.21 -0.97 5.44
N THR A 187 4.59 -0.55 4.35
CA THR A 187 3.15 -0.28 4.28
C THR A 187 2.48 -1.41 3.51
N ALA A 188 2.02 -2.43 4.25
CA ALA A 188 1.38 -3.60 3.67
C ALA A 188 -0.10 -3.39 3.31
N GLY A 189 -0.68 -2.23 3.64
CA GLY A 189 -2.00 -1.87 3.15
C GLY A 189 -2.33 -0.39 3.24
N ALA A 190 -3.57 -0.07 2.92
CA ALA A 190 -4.09 1.29 2.88
C ALA A 190 -5.62 1.31 2.97
N ILE A 191 -6.16 2.45 3.38
CA ILE A 191 -7.55 2.82 3.13
C ILE A 191 -7.57 3.69 1.87
N ILE A 192 -8.34 3.28 0.88
CA ILE A 192 -8.46 3.93 -0.43
C ILE A 192 -9.92 4.34 -0.66
N PRO A 193 -10.17 5.35 -1.52
CA PRO A 193 -11.52 5.63 -1.96
C PRO A 193 -12.10 4.44 -2.73
N LYS A 194 -13.42 4.28 -2.68
CA LYS A 194 -14.16 3.41 -3.58
C LYS A 194 -14.19 4.03 -4.99
N PRO A 195 -14.12 3.22 -6.07
CA PRO A 195 -14.38 3.72 -7.42
C PRO A 195 -15.74 4.41 -7.54
N LEU A 196 -15.83 5.35 -8.47
CA LEU A 196 -17.11 6.02 -8.79
C LEU A 196 -17.87 5.20 -9.82
N GLY A 197 -19.20 5.22 -9.79
CA GLY A 197 -20.05 4.57 -10.80
C GLY A 197 -19.66 3.11 -11.06
N ASP A 198 -19.35 2.81 -12.33
CA ASP A 198 -18.91 1.49 -12.81
C ASP A 198 -17.37 1.35 -12.85
N GLY A 199 -16.65 2.26 -12.20
CA GLY A 199 -15.20 2.27 -12.14
C GLY A 199 -14.59 1.04 -11.47
N HIS A 200 -13.32 0.82 -11.75
CA HIS A 200 -12.56 -0.35 -11.35
C HIS A 200 -11.38 0.01 -10.45
N ILE A 201 -10.84 -1.02 -9.79
CA ILE A 201 -9.61 -0.88 -9.02
C ILE A 201 -8.49 -1.57 -9.78
N TYR A 202 -7.42 -0.80 -10.01
CA TYR A 202 -6.23 -1.24 -10.69
C TYR A 202 -5.01 -1.15 -9.80
N LEU A 203 -3.99 -1.92 -10.14
CA LEU A 203 -2.68 -1.89 -9.54
C LEU A 203 -1.63 -1.56 -10.60
N LYS A 204 -0.65 -0.72 -10.22
CA LYS A 204 0.53 -0.48 -11.04
C LYS A 204 1.79 -0.32 -10.20
N PRO A 205 2.96 -0.65 -10.76
CA PRO A 205 4.22 -0.26 -10.17
C PRO A 205 4.42 1.27 -10.21
N ALA A 206 5.17 1.81 -9.24
CA ALA A 206 5.56 3.21 -9.18
C ALA A 206 6.49 3.60 -10.34
N SER A 207 7.31 2.66 -10.81
CA SER A 207 8.18 2.80 -11.99
C SER A 207 8.38 1.45 -12.68
N ASN A 208 8.89 1.45 -13.91
CA ASN A 208 9.15 0.21 -14.67
C ASN A 208 10.17 -0.73 -14.00
N SER A 209 11.00 -0.21 -13.08
CA SER A 209 12.00 -0.95 -12.33
C SER A 209 11.44 -1.67 -11.09
N VAL A 210 10.20 -1.38 -10.68
CA VAL A 210 9.53 -2.12 -9.60
C VAL A 210 8.93 -3.39 -10.22
N PRO A 211 9.32 -4.60 -9.76
CA PRO A 211 8.88 -5.85 -10.38
C PRO A 211 7.46 -6.25 -9.97
N TYR A 212 6.95 -5.68 -8.87
CA TYR A 212 5.66 -6.02 -8.28
C TYR A 212 4.47 -5.36 -8.97
N GLY A 213 3.34 -6.07 -8.97
CA GLY A 213 2.04 -5.51 -9.35
C GLY A 213 1.87 -5.21 -10.83
N LYS A 214 2.74 -5.78 -11.67
CA LYS A 214 2.60 -5.70 -13.13
C LYS A 214 1.41 -6.54 -13.59
N ALA A 215 0.70 -6.02 -14.59
CA ALA A 215 -0.37 -6.75 -15.23
C ALA A 215 0.17 -7.99 -15.96
N SER A 216 -0.64 -9.05 -15.99
CA SER A 216 -0.38 -10.20 -16.83
C SER A 216 -0.79 -9.87 -18.28
N GLY A 217 -0.08 -10.39 -19.29
CA GLY A 217 -0.53 -10.29 -20.68
C GLY A 217 -0.36 -8.94 -21.38
N GLY A 218 0.44 -8.02 -20.84
CA GLY A 218 0.79 -6.76 -21.52
C GLY A 218 -0.21 -5.62 -21.34
N GLU A 219 -1.21 -5.80 -20.47
CA GLU A 219 -2.12 -4.72 -20.07
C GLU A 219 -1.36 -3.61 -19.33
N LYS A 220 -1.91 -2.39 -19.37
CA LYS A 220 -1.30 -1.22 -18.75
C LYS A 220 -1.26 -1.33 -17.22
N TYR A 221 -2.36 -1.82 -16.63
CA TYR A 221 -2.53 -1.98 -15.19
C TYR A 221 -3.09 -3.35 -14.88
N CYS A 222 -2.74 -3.91 -13.72
CA CYS A 222 -3.34 -5.15 -13.27
C CYS A 222 -4.72 -4.84 -12.65
N ARG A 223 -5.78 -5.45 -13.18
CA ARG A 223 -7.13 -5.27 -12.65
C ARG A 223 -7.38 -6.11 -11.39
N LEU A 224 -7.99 -5.51 -10.38
CA LEU A 224 -8.30 -6.14 -9.09
C LEU A 224 -9.79 -6.42 -8.92
N MET A 225 -10.64 -5.49 -9.37
CA MET A 225 -12.10 -5.60 -9.47
C MET A 225 -12.62 -4.64 -10.54
#